data_AF-A0A4R7LZK1-F1
#
_entry.id   AF-A0A4R7LZK1-F1
#
_cell.length_a   1.000
_cell.length_b   1.000
_cell.length_c   1.000
_cell.angle_alpha   90.00
_cell.angle_beta   90.00
_cell.angle_gamma   90.00
#
_symmetry.space_group_name_H-M   'P 1'
#
loop_
_entity.id
_entity.type
_entity.pdbx_description
1 polymer ?
#
loop_
_entity_poly.entity_id
_entity_poly.type
_entity_poly.pdbx_seq_one_letter_code
_entity_poly.pdbx_strand_id
1 'polypeptide(L)'
;MEPNAEVSRSPCPGEEWAYRQRDNAPSERVHIVAVHQEGRRFRVDIRHMHGHPPGREENVPRSRLKVPWEDVVPYDAAMDGWRRLKAEAIDEHEASALWAALELVVPSEVAELSVASSDDSLTVHDHVAFEALTGQTVAAFQARFSWLVHDGEVFLSPRAALAVVELACRRNPAPVLDLVMAQEAVAREKSKRGGTIENWETREPLTTSAEFEYDYYLRRQKPVHEILRQWCGYGSVTAHERLLAAEAEVNRLDVLLTWAVDHIRRTDKGTAEMIEREHEEDRITPYTIRPVPQRPLKPHEIPRIEVPTRRGWYR
;
A
#
# COMPACT_ATOMS: atom_id res chain seq x y z
N MET A 1 17.85 10.53 8.47
CA MET A 1 17.15 11.52 7.66
C MET A 1 17.37 12.87 8.32
N GLU A 2 18.34 13.61 7.79
CA GLU A 2 18.49 15.00 8.20
C GLU A 2 17.37 15.76 7.47
N PRO A 3 16.58 16.60 8.15
CA PRO A 3 15.82 17.61 7.43
C PRO A 3 16.80 18.38 6.53
N ASN A 4 16.43 18.59 5.27
CA ASN A 4 17.29 19.11 4.20
C ASN A 4 18.26 20.19 4.73
N ALA A 5 19.55 19.87 4.76
CA ALA A 5 20.62 20.77 5.18
C ALA A 5 20.87 21.91 4.15
N GLU A 6 19.97 22.12 3.18
CA GLU A 6 20.19 22.99 2.03
C GLU A 6 20.05 24.49 2.32
N VAL A 7 19.70 24.90 3.54
CA VAL A 7 19.85 26.30 3.98
C VAL A 7 20.43 26.40 5.40
N SER A 8 21.32 25.49 5.79
CA SER A 8 22.04 25.65 7.06
C SER A 8 23.21 26.61 6.85
N ARG A 9 23.06 27.85 7.33
CA ARG A 9 24.10 28.89 7.46
C ARG A 9 25.47 28.26 7.75
N SER A 10 26.54 28.73 7.12
CA SER A 10 27.88 28.22 7.46
C SER A 10 28.26 28.63 8.90
N PRO A 11 28.80 27.73 9.72
CA PRO A 11 29.22 28.07 11.08
C PRO A 11 30.35 29.10 11.02
N CYS A 12 30.25 30.15 11.84
CA CYS A 12 31.32 31.14 12.00
C CYS A 12 31.97 31.02 13.39
N PRO A 13 33.28 31.33 13.52
CA PRO A 13 33.93 31.45 14.83
C PRO A 13 33.18 32.42 15.75
N GLY A 14 33.02 32.06 17.01
CA GLY A 14 32.27 32.84 18.01
C GLY A 14 30.77 32.49 18.09
N GLU A 15 30.23 31.71 17.16
CA GLU A 15 28.84 31.26 17.22
C GLU A 15 28.66 30.02 18.11
N GLU A 16 27.42 29.77 18.50
CA GLU A 16 27.02 28.56 19.22
C GLU A 16 26.16 27.67 18.33
N TRP A 17 26.43 26.38 18.36
CA TRP A 17 25.84 25.41 17.46
C TRP A 17 25.40 24.15 18.20
N ALA A 18 24.40 23.48 17.65
CA ALA A 18 23.98 22.15 18.07
C ALA A 18 24.92 21.09 17.46
N TYR A 19 25.67 20.41 18.32
CA TYR A 19 26.54 19.29 17.98
C TYR A 19 25.86 17.96 18.31
N ARG A 20 25.97 16.97 17.40
CA ARG A 20 25.54 15.59 17.68
C ARG A 20 26.63 14.60 17.29
N GLN A 21 27.08 13.81 18.27
CA GLN A 21 28.10 12.78 18.06
C GLN A 21 27.66 11.70 17.06
N ARG A 22 26.37 11.40 17.00
CA ARG A 22 25.69 10.51 16.04
C ARG A 22 24.31 11.08 15.76
N ASP A 23 23.69 10.73 14.64
CA ASP A 23 22.42 11.34 14.24
C ASP A 23 21.29 11.14 15.26
N ASN A 24 21.34 10.05 16.04
CA ASN A 24 20.36 9.75 17.08
C ASN A 24 20.75 10.24 18.49
N ALA A 25 21.97 10.76 18.68
CA ALA A 25 22.45 11.26 19.98
C ALA A 25 21.72 12.54 20.39
N PRO A 26 21.64 12.92 21.68
CA PRO A 26 21.10 14.24 22.04
C PRO A 26 21.97 15.38 21.47
N SER A 27 21.36 16.54 21.24
CA SER A 27 22.07 17.74 20.83
C SER A 27 22.83 18.35 22.02
N GLU A 28 24.10 18.67 21.80
CA GLU A 28 24.97 19.31 22.79
C GLU A 28 25.32 20.73 22.33
N ARG A 29 25.36 21.67 23.29
CA ARG A 29 25.75 23.05 23.02
C ARG A 29 27.26 23.17 22.91
N VAL A 30 27.73 23.61 21.75
CA VAL A 30 29.15 23.85 21.49
C VAL A 30 29.39 25.26 20.98
N HIS A 31 30.57 25.79 21.26
CA HIS A 31 31.05 27.07 20.74
C HIS A 31 32.04 26.83 19.60
N ILE A 32 31.91 27.57 18.50
CA ILE A 32 32.80 27.44 17.35
C ILE A 32 34.08 28.25 17.61
N VAL A 33 35.22 27.56 17.67
CA VAL A 33 36.54 28.18 17.93
C VAL A 33 37.20 28.59 16.62
N ALA A 34 37.24 27.69 15.64
CA ALA A 34 37.84 27.93 14.34
C ALA A 34 37.20 27.07 13.25
N VAL A 35 37.27 27.55 12.00
CA VAL A 35 36.75 26.84 10.83
C VAL A 35 37.90 26.64 9.86
N HIS A 36 38.10 25.40 9.45
CA HIS A 36 39.15 24.98 8.52
C HIS A 36 38.51 24.45 7.25
N GLN A 37 38.66 25.20 6.16
CA GLN A 37 38.17 24.79 4.84
C GLN A 37 39.35 24.66 3.87
N GLU A 38 39.66 23.43 3.49
CA GLU A 38 40.70 23.12 2.50
C GLU A 38 40.08 22.29 1.37
N GLY A 39 39.83 22.96 0.24
CA GLY A 39 39.11 22.35 -0.89
C GLY A 39 37.73 21.84 -0.48
N ARG A 40 37.52 20.52 -0.58
CA ARG A 40 36.27 19.83 -0.18
C ARG A 40 36.23 19.43 1.30
N ARG A 41 37.33 19.54 2.04
CA ARG A 41 37.38 19.18 3.46
C ARG A 41 36.96 20.38 4.30
N PHE A 42 35.85 20.23 5.02
CA PHE A 42 35.35 21.22 5.98
C PHE A 42 35.41 20.63 7.38
N ARG A 43 36.28 21.19 8.22
CA ARG A 43 36.46 20.81 9.62
C ARG A 43 36.25 22.02 10.51
N VAL A 44 35.75 21.78 11.72
CA VAL A 44 35.43 22.84 12.67
C VAL A 44 35.99 22.45 14.04
N ASP A 45 36.74 23.35 14.64
CA ASP A 45 37.15 23.24 16.03
C ASP A 45 36.01 23.73 16.91
N ILE A 46 35.51 22.85 17.76
CA ILE A 46 34.39 23.10 18.65
C ILE A 46 34.87 23.03 20.09
N ARG A 47 34.25 23.82 20.97
CA ARG A 47 34.44 23.76 22.43
C ARG A 47 33.13 23.39 23.11
N HIS A 48 33.13 22.30 23.88
CA HIS A 48 31.95 21.87 24.62
C HIS A 48 31.66 22.82 25.79
N MET A 49 30.45 23.39 25.83
CA MET A 49 30.02 24.33 26.87
C MET A 49 29.61 23.62 28.16
N HIS A 50 29.16 22.37 28.06
CA HIS A 50 28.75 21.52 29.18
C HIS A 50 29.38 20.13 29.01
N GLY A 51 29.81 19.49 30.11
CA GLY A 51 30.42 18.16 30.08
C GLY A 51 31.56 17.98 31.09
N HIS A 52 32.11 16.77 31.17
CA HIS A 52 33.26 16.45 32.02
C HIS A 52 34.41 15.86 31.18
N PRO A 53 35.54 16.56 30.99
CA PRO A 53 35.84 17.89 31.51
C PRO A 53 35.17 19.02 30.69
N PRO A 54 34.73 20.12 31.35
CA PRO A 54 34.20 21.29 30.66
C PRO A 54 35.30 21.98 29.83
N GLY A 55 34.94 22.55 28.68
CA GLY A 55 35.89 23.26 27.81
C GLY A 55 36.76 22.35 26.94
N ARG A 56 36.45 21.05 26.85
CA ARG A 56 37.10 20.14 25.89
C ARG A 56 36.92 20.69 24.47
N GLU A 57 38.03 20.76 23.74
CA GLU A 57 38.05 21.11 22.32
C GLU A 57 38.16 19.86 21.45
N GLU A 58 37.45 19.85 20.33
CA GLU A 58 37.44 18.73 19.39
C GLU A 58 37.36 19.25 17.94
N ASN A 59 38.03 18.57 17.01
CA ASN A 59 37.93 18.86 15.58
C ASN A 59 36.94 17.92 14.91
N VAL A 60 35.79 18.45 14.47
CA VAL A 60 34.68 17.66 13.94
C VAL A 60 34.40 18.00 12.47
N PRO A 61 33.84 17.06 11.68
CA PRO A 61 33.33 17.39 10.35
C PRO A 61 32.05 18.22 10.42
N ARG A 62 31.79 19.06 9.40
CA ARG A 62 30.59 19.92 9.31
C ARG A 62 29.27 19.19 9.57
N SER A 63 29.16 17.94 9.13
CA SER A 63 27.95 17.12 9.27
C SER A 63 27.56 16.81 10.71
N ARG A 64 28.47 17.04 11.68
CA ARG A 64 28.16 16.90 13.12
C ARG A 64 27.50 18.14 13.71
N LEU A 65 27.64 19.28 13.05
CA LEU A 65 26.96 20.53 13.38
C LEU A 65 25.66 20.60 12.60
N LYS A 66 24.54 20.69 13.30
CA LYS A 66 23.22 20.56 12.66
C LYS A 66 22.62 21.93 12.37
N VAL A 67 22.37 22.69 13.43
CA VAL A 67 21.74 24.01 13.37
C VAL A 67 22.42 24.97 14.37
N PRO A 68 22.30 26.29 14.18
CA PRO A 68 22.59 27.26 15.24
C PRO A 68 21.88 26.87 16.55
N TRP A 69 22.52 27.15 17.69
CA TRP A 69 21.94 26.74 18.99
C TRP A 69 20.57 27.40 19.26
N GLU A 70 20.32 28.58 18.70
CA GLU A 70 19.00 29.24 18.75
C GLU A 70 17.86 28.40 18.14
N ASP A 71 18.18 27.56 17.15
CA ASP A 71 17.22 26.71 16.43
C ASP A 71 17.22 25.26 16.95
N VAL A 72 17.92 24.95 18.05
CA VAL A 72 18.06 23.57 18.53
C VAL A 72 16.74 22.96 18.96
N VAL A 73 15.83 23.76 19.54
CA VAL A 73 14.54 23.28 20.06
C VAL A 73 13.64 22.74 18.93
N PRO A 74 13.33 23.50 17.85
CA PRO A 74 12.54 22.96 16.75
C PRO A 74 13.26 21.81 16.03
N TYR A 75 14.59 21.84 15.92
CA TYR A 75 15.36 20.76 15.33
C TYR A 75 15.26 19.45 16.13
N ASP A 76 15.44 19.50 17.46
CA ASP A 76 15.32 18.32 18.32
C ASP A 76 13.89 17.77 18.32
N ALA A 77 12.86 18.64 18.30
CA ALA A 77 11.47 18.22 18.18
C ALA A 77 11.19 17.47 16.86
N ALA A 78 11.73 17.94 15.73
CA ALA A 78 11.62 17.26 14.45
C ALA A 78 12.33 15.90 14.47
N MET A 79 13.53 15.84 15.05
CA MET A 79 14.31 14.61 15.16
C MET A 79 13.66 13.56 16.07
N ASP A 80 13.02 13.99 17.15
CA ASP A 80 12.19 13.11 17.98
C ASP A 80 10.94 12.66 17.22
N GLY A 81 10.34 13.51 16.38
CA GLY A 81 9.27 13.13 15.45
C GLY A 81 9.69 12.01 14.51
N TRP A 82 10.81 12.17 13.79
CA TRP A 82 11.39 11.14 12.94
C TRP A 82 11.69 9.84 13.70
N ARG A 83 12.20 9.94 14.94
CA ARG A 83 12.44 8.77 15.79
C ARG A 83 11.15 8.02 16.11
N ARG A 84 10.04 8.73 16.40
CA ARG A 84 8.73 8.12 16.64
C ARG A 84 8.19 7.42 15.40
N LEU A 85 8.32 8.03 14.22
CA LEU A 85 7.92 7.39 12.96
C LEU A 85 8.69 6.07 12.72
N LYS A 86 10.02 6.11 12.87
CA LYS A 86 10.88 4.91 12.73
C LYS A 86 10.59 3.82 13.75
N ALA A 87 10.12 4.18 14.96
CA ALA A 87 9.75 3.20 15.98
C ALA A 87 8.51 2.40 15.58
N GLU A 88 7.68 2.95 14.67
CA GLU A 88 6.55 2.29 14.04
C GLU A 88 6.91 1.72 12.67
N ALA A 89 8.13 1.18 12.52
CA ALA A 89 8.54 0.46 11.33
C ALA A 89 7.69 -0.81 11.11
N ILE A 90 7.63 -1.22 9.84
CA ILE A 90 6.91 -2.40 9.35
C ILE A 90 7.90 -3.42 8.82
N ASP A 91 7.48 -4.69 8.70
CA ASP A 91 8.36 -5.72 8.15
C ASP A 91 8.49 -5.65 6.62
N GLU A 92 9.43 -6.41 6.06
CA GLU A 92 9.74 -6.39 4.62
C GLU A 92 8.56 -6.83 3.74
N HIS A 93 7.73 -7.77 4.22
CA HIS A 93 6.55 -8.24 3.49
C HIS A 93 5.42 -7.22 3.57
N GLU A 94 5.21 -6.61 4.73
CA GLU A 94 4.28 -5.49 4.92
C GLU A 94 4.66 -4.30 4.03
N ALA A 95 5.94 -3.93 3.99
CA ALA A 95 6.45 -2.87 3.11
C ALA A 95 6.21 -3.22 1.63
N SER A 96 6.55 -4.43 1.20
CA SER A 96 6.31 -4.87 -0.17
C SER A 96 4.83 -4.85 -0.56
N ALA A 97 3.93 -5.25 0.35
CA ALA A 97 2.48 -5.17 0.15
C ALA A 97 1.99 -3.72 0.10
N LEU A 98 2.51 -2.86 0.99
CA LEU A 98 2.21 -1.43 1.04
C LEU A 98 2.52 -0.76 -0.29
N TRP A 99 3.74 -0.95 -0.81
CA TRP A 99 4.17 -0.40 -2.10
C TRP A 99 3.28 -0.89 -3.25
N ALA A 100 3.04 -2.19 -3.35
CA ALA A 100 2.24 -2.78 -4.42
C ALA A 100 0.79 -2.29 -4.43
N ALA A 101 0.17 -2.14 -3.25
CA ALA A 101 -1.21 -1.69 -3.15
C ALA A 101 -1.33 -0.18 -3.31
N LEU A 102 -0.43 0.61 -2.71
CA LEU A 102 -0.48 2.07 -2.74
C LEU A 102 -0.53 2.59 -4.18
N GLU A 103 0.33 2.08 -5.06
CA GLU A 103 0.37 2.46 -6.48
C GLU A 103 -0.96 2.20 -7.22
N LEU A 104 -1.73 1.19 -6.78
CA LEU A 104 -2.99 0.81 -7.42
C LEU A 104 -4.21 1.54 -6.87
N VAL A 105 -4.22 1.88 -5.58
CA VAL A 105 -5.44 2.34 -4.90
C VAL A 105 -5.34 3.76 -4.35
N VAL A 106 -4.14 4.35 -4.29
CA VAL A 106 -3.90 5.71 -3.80
C VAL A 106 -3.21 6.54 -4.88
N PRO A 107 -3.90 7.52 -5.48
CA PRO A 107 -3.27 8.44 -6.42
C PRO A 107 -2.15 9.24 -5.73
N SER A 108 -1.01 9.42 -6.41
CA SER A 108 0.15 10.15 -5.88
C SER A 108 -0.16 11.60 -5.51
N GLU A 109 -1.14 12.23 -6.19
CA GLU A 109 -1.61 13.58 -5.88
C GLU A 109 -2.35 13.67 -4.54
N VAL A 110 -2.85 12.53 -4.03
CA VAL A 110 -3.56 12.47 -2.75
C VAL A 110 -2.56 12.19 -1.63
N ALA A 111 -1.75 11.15 -1.80
CA ALA A 111 -0.71 10.77 -0.86
C ALA A 111 0.35 9.90 -1.56
N GLU A 112 1.59 10.03 -1.09
CA GLU A 112 2.71 9.25 -1.61
C GLU A 112 3.62 8.77 -0.47
N LEU A 113 4.32 7.66 -0.69
CA LEU A 113 5.35 7.22 0.23
C LEU A 113 6.59 8.10 0.04
N SER A 114 7.06 8.69 1.13
CA SER A 114 8.30 9.46 1.11
C SER A 114 9.47 8.54 0.81
N VAL A 115 10.17 8.81 -0.30
CA VAL A 115 11.31 8.01 -0.79
C VAL A 115 12.60 8.34 -0.02
N ALA A 116 12.50 8.83 1.21
CA ALA A 116 13.67 9.12 2.03
C ALA A 116 14.30 7.82 2.58
N SER A 117 14.96 7.12 1.67
CA SER A 117 15.90 6.01 1.82
C SER A 117 15.47 4.75 2.58
N SER A 118 14.33 4.70 3.30
CA SER A 118 13.76 3.45 3.88
C SER A 118 12.56 3.60 4.83
N ASP A 119 12.05 4.80 5.09
CA ASP A 119 11.14 4.96 6.25
C ASP A 119 9.65 4.72 5.96
N ASP A 120 9.23 4.24 4.77
CA ASP A 120 7.83 3.88 4.38
C ASP A 120 6.73 4.82 4.91
N SER A 121 7.09 6.09 5.16
CA SER A 121 6.22 7.09 5.76
C SER A 121 5.36 7.71 4.68
N LEU A 122 4.09 7.95 4.98
CA LEU A 122 3.14 8.49 4.02
C LEU A 122 3.04 10.01 4.17
N THR A 123 3.31 10.73 3.09
CA THR A 123 3.01 12.16 2.98
C THR A 123 1.61 12.33 2.41
N VAL A 124 0.78 13.17 3.03
CA VAL A 124 -0.58 13.47 2.55
C VAL A 124 -0.62 14.86 1.95
N HIS A 125 -1.04 14.95 0.69
CA HIS A 125 -1.07 16.17 -0.13
C HIS A 125 -2.47 16.77 -0.19
N ASP A 126 -3.51 15.94 -0.40
CA ASP A 126 -4.91 16.37 -0.45
C ASP A 126 -5.74 15.69 0.65
N HIS A 127 -6.05 16.45 1.69
CA HIS A 127 -6.80 15.97 2.85
C HIS A 127 -8.26 15.59 2.52
N VAL A 128 -8.89 16.26 1.54
CA VAL A 128 -10.29 16.02 1.18
C VAL A 128 -10.39 14.75 0.35
N ALA A 129 -9.52 14.61 -0.66
CA ALA A 129 -9.46 13.39 -1.46
C ALA A 129 -9.03 12.18 -0.60
N PHE A 130 -8.12 12.39 0.36
CA PHE A 130 -7.71 11.37 1.32
C PHE A 130 -8.89 10.87 2.18
N GLU A 131 -9.74 11.76 2.67
CA GLU A 131 -10.94 11.38 3.43
C GLU A 131 -11.96 10.65 2.56
N ALA A 132 -12.17 11.10 1.31
CA ALA A 132 -13.03 10.40 0.37
C ALA A 132 -12.54 8.97 0.10
N LEU A 133 -11.24 8.78 -0.02
CA LEU A 133 -10.57 7.50 -0.30
C LEU A 133 -10.63 6.56 0.91
N THR A 134 -10.20 7.02 2.09
CA THR A 134 -10.07 6.17 3.29
C THR A 134 -11.34 6.11 4.15
N GLY A 135 -12.20 7.13 4.06
CA GLY A 135 -13.38 7.30 4.89
C GLY A 135 -13.09 7.90 6.26
N GLN A 136 -11.86 8.36 6.49
CA GLN A 136 -11.41 8.92 7.74
C GLN A 136 -10.56 10.16 7.46
N THR A 137 -10.65 11.15 8.35
CA THR A 137 -9.83 12.36 8.25
C THR A 137 -8.38 12.06 8.61
N VAL A 138 -7.44 12.87 8.09
CA VAL A 138 -6.03 12.81 8.49
C VAL A 138 -5.88 12.93 10.02
N ALA A 139 -6.69 13.78 10.66
CA ALA A 139 -6.71 13.94 12.12
C ALA A 139 -7.07 12.64 12.88
N ALA A 140 -7.94 11.80 12.32
CA ALA A 140 -8.28 10.51 12.91
C ALA A 140 -7.08 9.54 12.91
N PHE A 141 -6.24 9.58 11.88
CA PHE A 141 -4.98 8.83 11.84
C PHE A 141 -3.96 9.40 12.82
N GLN A 142 -3.82 10.73 12.87
CA GLN A 142 -2.91 11.42 13.80
C GLN A 142 -3.24 11.16 15.28
N ALA A 143 -4.50 10.87 15.60
CA ALA A 143 -4.91 10.49 16.95
C ALA A 143 -4.51 9.05 17.34
N ARG A 144 -4.16 8.20 16.37
CA ARG A 144 -3.94 6.76 16.54
C ARG A 144 -2.49 6.33 16.28
N PHE A 145 -1.79 7.07 15.43
CA PHE A 145 -0.46 6.73 14.95
C PHE A 145 0.50 7.90 15.11
N SER A 146 1.80 7.61 15.13
CA SER A 146 2.83 8.64 15.13
C SER A 146 2.78 9.46 13.83
N TRP A 147 2.98 10.77 13.98
CA TRP A 147 3.02 11.72 12.87
C TRP A 147 4.02 12.85 13.17
N LEU A 148 4.38 13.58 12.12
CA LEU A 148 5.32 14.70 12.13
C LEU A 148 4.85 15.74 11.11
N VAL A 149 5.11 17.02 11.39
CA VAL A 149 5.08 18.06 10.36
C VAL A 149 6.51 18.46 10.04
N HIS A 150 6.89 18.37 8.78
CA HIS A 150 8.20 18.77 8.28
C HIS A 150 8.01 19.52 6.96
N ASP A 151 8.63 20.69 6.84
CA ASP A 151 8.53 21.57 5.66
C ASP A 151 7.08 21.90 5.22
N GLY A 152 6.16 21.95 6.19
CA GLY A 152 4.74 22.25 5.96
C GLY A 152 3.90 21.04 5.56
N GLU A 153 4.52 19.88 5.38
CA GLU A 153 3.84 18.63 5.02
C GLU A 153 3.64 17.72 6.24
N VAL A 154 2.55 16.96 6.23
CA VAL A 154 2.24 15.98 7.27
C VAL A 154 2.77 14.62 6.86
N PHE A 155 3.68 14.08 7.66
CA PHE A 155 4.21 12.73 7.55
C PHE A 155 3.50 11.82 8.55
N LEU A 156 2.91 10.73 8.05
CA LEU A 156 2.35 9.65 8.86
C LEU A 156 3.32 8.48 8.92
N SER A 157 3.31 7.73 10.03
CA SER A 157 4.17 6.57 10.22
C SER A 157 3.89 5.43 9.22
N PRO A 158 4.82 4.47 9.05
CA PRO A 158 4.58 3.28 8.22
C PRO A 158 3.36 2.47 8.65
N ARG A 159 3.14 2.34 9.96
CA ARG A 159 1.91 1.70 10.48
C ARG A 159 0.65 2.46 10.08
N ALA A 160 0.68 3.79 10.06
CA ALA A 160 -0.43 4.58 9.55
C ALA A 160 -0.62 4.36 8.04
N ALA A 161 0.47 4.30 7.28
CA ALA A 161 0.44 4.00 5.84
C ALA A 161 -0.23 2.66 5.54
N LEU A 162 0.11 1.59 6.29
CA LEU A 162 -0.59 0.30 6.18
C LEU A 162 -2.09 0.43 6.44
N ALA A 163 -2.47 1.15 7.50
CA ALA A 163 -3.88 1.33 7.84
C ALA A 163 -4.65 2.11 6.75
N VAL A 164 -4.01 3.12 6.15
CA VAL A 164 -4.56 3.88 5.02
C VAL A 164 -4.80 2.96 3.82
N VAL A 165 -3.77 2.22 3.41
CA VAL A 165 -3.85 1.34 2.24
C VAL A 165 -4.81 0.18 2.48
N GLU A 166 -4.84 -0.41 3.67
CA GLU A 166 -5.82 -1.44 4.02
C GLU A 166 -7.26 -0.94 3.84
N LEU A 167 -7.58 0.28 4.33
CA LEU A 167 -8.90 0.87 4.15
C LEU A 167 -9.24 1.15 2.68
N ALA A 168 -8.25 1.60 1.91
CA ALA A 168 -8.39 1.83 0.48
C ALA A 168 -8.66 0.52 -0.27
N CYS A 169 -7.90 -0.55 0.02
CA CYS A 169 -8.10 -1.88 -0.55
C CYS A 169 -9.48 -2.45 -0.23
N ARG A 170 -10.00 -2.26 1.01
CA ARG A 170 -11.36 -2.72 1.36
C ARG A 170 -12.45 -2.05 0.52
N ARG A 171 -12.23 -0.80 0.13
CA ARG A 171 -13.19 -0.01 -0.65
C ARG A 171 -13.09 -0.26 -2.14
N ASN A 172 -11.88 -0.49 -2.64
CA ASN A 172 -11.61 -0.79 -4.04
C ASN A 172 -10.69 -2.02 -4.17
N PRO A 173 -11.21 -3.24 -3.94
CA PRO A 173 -10.38 -4.45 -3.89
C PRO A 173 -9.97 -4.96 -5.27
N ALA A 174 -10.74 -4.67 -6.33
CA ALA A 174 -10.56 -5.30 -7.64
C ALA A 174 -9.15 -5.12 -8.23
N PRO A 175 -8.55 -3.90 -8.30
CA PRO A 175 -7.22 -3.73 -8.87
C PRO A 175 -6.14 -4.54 -8.15
N VAL A 176 -6.26 -4.66 -6.83
CA VAL A 176 -5.31 -5.39 -5.99
C VAL A 176 -5.45 -6.90 -6.20
N LEU A 177 -6.68 -7.41 -6.29
CA LEU A 177 -6.92 -8.84 -6.53
C LEU A 177 -6.52 -9.24 -7.96
N ASP A 178 -6.74 -8.38 -8.95
CA ASP A 178 -6.27 -8.58 -10.33
C ASP A 178 -4.74 -8.66 -10.38
N LEU A 179 -4.04 -7.79 -9.65
CA LEU A 179 -2.57 -7.85 -9.52
C LEU A 179 -2.11 -9.19 -8.93
N VAL A 180 -2.71 -9.62 -7.82
CA VAL A 180 -2.36 -10.89 -7.14
C VAL A 180 -2.58 -12.07 -8.10
N MET A 181 -3.74 -12.13 -8.75
CA MET A 181 -4.07 -13.14 -9.77
C MET A 181 -3.02 -13.20 -10.89
N ALA A 182 -2.66 -12.05 -11.46
CA ALA A 182 -1.68 -11.96 -12.54
C ALA A 182 -0.29 -12.42 -12.08
N GLN A 183 0.16 -11.98 -10.90
CA GLN A 183 1.46 -12.35 -10.35
C GLN A 183 1.53 -13.85 -10.02
N GLU A 184 0.47 -14.43 -9.44
CA GLU A 184 0.41 -15.87 -9.17
C GLU A 184 0.39 -16.71 -10.45
N ALA A 185 -0.26 -16.22 -11.52
CA ALA A 185 -0.22 -16.89 -12.82
C ALA A 185 1.22 -16.94 -13.38
N VAL A 186 1.96 -15.83 -13.29
CA VAL A 186 3.37 -15.77 -13.68
C VAL A 186 4.22 -16.69 -12.80
N ALA A 187 4.05 -16.64 -11.48
CA ALA A 187 4.79 -17.47 -10.54
C ALA A 187 4.54 -18.97 -10.79
N ARG A 188 3.30 -19.35 -11.10
CA ARG A 188 2.92 -20.73 -11.44
C ARG A 188 3.62 -21.22 -12.70
N GLU A 189 3.75 -20.38 -13.72
CA GLU A 189 4.44 -20.76 -14.96
C GLU A 189 5.95 -20.88 -14.74
N LYS A 190 6.55 -19.92 -14.02
CA LYS A 190 7.97 -19.97 -13.64
C LYS A 190 8.31 -21.18 -12.77
N SER A 191 7.43 -21.55 -11.83
CA SER A 191 7.61 -22.73 -10.98
C SER A 191 7.56 -24.06 -11.75
N LYS A 192 7.06 -24.08 -13.00
CA LYS A 192 7.06 -25.28 -13.85
C LYS A 192 8.29 -25.38 -14.74
N ARG A 193 8.78 -24.24 -15.25
CA ARG A 193 9.75 -24.19 -16.35
C ARG A 193 11.05 -23.45 -16.02
N GLY A 194 11.15 -22.88 -14.82
CA GLY A 194 12.14 -21.87 -14.51
C GLY A 194 11.75 -20.50 -15.09
N GLY A 195 12.58 -19.51 -14.83
CA GLY A 195 12.34 -18.13 -15.22
C GLY A 195 13.59 -17.43 -15.71
N THR A 196 13.51 -16.10 -15.74
CA THR A 196 14.65 -15.24 -16.03
C THR A 196 14.60 -14.07 -15.06
N ILE A 197 15.74 -13.78 -14.46
CA ILE A 197 15.96 -12.61 -13.61
C ILE A 197 17.07 -11.77 -14.23
N GLU A 198 17.05 -10.46 -14.00
CA GLU A 198 18.14 -9.59 -14.43
C GLU A 198 19.25 -9.61 -13.38
N ASN A 199 20.50 -9.80 -13.80
CA ASN A 199 21.64 -9.64 -12.92
C ASN A 199 21.86 -8.16 -12.61
N TRP A 200 21.88 -7.79 -11.33
CA TRP A 200 22.01 -6.40 -10.89
C TRP A 200 23.35 -5.75 -11.28
N GLU A 201 24.43 -6.53 -11.41
CA GLU A 201 25.77 -6.02 -11.74
C GLU A 201 25.97 -5.90 -13.25
N THR A 202 25.57 -6.94 -14.01
CA THR A 202 25.83 -7.01 -15.46
C THR A 202 24.64 -6.55 -16.32
N ARG A 203 23.44 -6.38 -15.74
CA ARG A 203 22.16 -6.14 -16.45
C ARG A 203 21.79 -7.25 -17.45
N GLU A 204 22.45 -8.40 -17.35
CA GLU A 204 22.21 -9.52 -18.26
C GLU A 204 21.14 -10.47 -17.72
N PRO A 205 20.33 -11.11 -18.60
CA PRO A 205 19.35 -12.09 -18.18
C PRO A 205 20.03 -13.38 -17.68
N LEU A 206 19.72 -13.76 -16.44
CA LEU A 206 20.11 -15.01 -15.82
C LEU A 206 18.90 -15.96 -15.78
N THR A 207 19.07 -17.16 -16.33
CA THR A 207 18.05 -18.21 -16.25
C THR A 207 17.99 -18.79 -14.83
N THR A 208 16.78 -18.90 -14.29
CA THR A 208 16.52 -19.50 -12.97
C THR A 208 15.88 -20.89 -13.12
N SER A 209 16.12 -21.78 -12.17
CA SER A 209 15.48 -23.12 -12.17
C SER A 209 14.04 -23.05 -11.64
N ALA A 210 13.25 -24.07 -11.97
CA ALA A 210 11.87 -24.20 -11.49
C ALA A 210 11.80 -24.29 -9.95
N GLU A 211 12.72 -25.01 -9.31
CA GLU A 211 12.79 -25.17 -7.86
C GLU A 211 13.12 -23.84 -7.16
N PHE A 212 14.02 -23.05 -7.74
CA PHE A 212 14.35 -21.72 -7.24
C PHE A 212 13.13 -20.79 -7.28
N GLU A 213 12.43 -20.74 -8.42
CA GLU A 213 11.24 -19.92 -8.60
C GLU A 213 10.11 -20.32 -7.61
N TYR A 214 9.97 -21.62 -7.35
CA TYR A 214 8.99 -22.12 -6.37
C TYR A 214 9.34 -21.73 -4.92
N ASP A 215 10.60 -21.90 -4.49
CA ASP A 215 11.04 -21.48 -3.15
C ASP A 215 10.95 -19.95 -2.99
N TYR A 216 11.32 -19.20 -4.04
CA TYR A 216 11.18 -17.75 -4.08
C TYR A 216 9.72 -17.32 -3.92
N TYR A 217 8.79 -17.94 -4.66
CA TYR A 217 7.36 -17.65 -4.51
C TYR A 217 6.89 -17.88 -3.07
N LEU A 218 7.22 -19.04 -2.48
CA LEU A 218 6.77 -19.37 -1.12
C LEU A 218 7.31 -18.41 -0.05
N ARG A 219 8.57 -17.98 -0.17
CA ARG A 219 9.22 -17.13 0.84
C ARG A 219 8.99 -15.64 0.65
N ARG A 220 8.86 -15.17 -0.59
CA ARG A 220 8.84 -13.74 -0.91
C ARG A 220 7.46 -13.27 -1.37
N GLN A 221 6.85 -13.95 -2.34
CA GLN A 221 5.63 -13.46 -2.99
C GLN A 221 4.37 -13.87 -2.24
N LYS A 222 4.27 -15.14 -1.82
CA LYS A 222 3.09 -15.66 -1.14
C LYS A 222 2.72 -14.86 0.13
N PRO A 223 3.65 -14.51 1.05
CA PRO A 223 3.31 -13.70 2.22
C PRO A 223 2.70 -12.35 1.84
N VAL A 224 3.24 -11.69 0.81
CA VAL A 224 2.74 -10.41 0.28
C VAL A 224 1.33 -10.57 -0.29
N HIS A 225 1.09 -11.60 -1.09
CA HIS A 225 -0.24 -11.90 -1.67
C HIS A 225 -1.30 -12.17 -0.60
N GLU A 226 -0.94 -12.89 0.47
CA GLU A 226 -1.86 -13.14 1.58
C GLU A 226 -2.20 -11.87 2.36
N ILE A 227 -1.23 -10.96 2.58
CA ILE A 227 -1.48 -9.64 3.18
C ILE A 227 -2.47 -8.84 2.32
N LEU A 228 -2.23 -8.78 1.00
CA LEU A 228 -3.11 -8.06 0.07
C LEU A 228 -4.54 -8.62 0.06
N ARG A 229 -4.70 -9.95 0.07
CA ARG A 229 -6.02 -10.61 0.20
C ARG A 229 -6.69 -10.28 1.52
N GLN A 230 -5.93 -10.32 2.62
CA GLN A 230 -6.43 -10.00 3.95
C GLN A 230 -6.98 -8.57 4.00
N TRP A 231 -6.28 -7.61 3.39
CA TRP A 231 -6.74 -6.22 3.31
C TRP A 231 -8.01 -6.06 2.49
N CYS A 232 -8.13 -6.76 1.35
CA CYS A 232 -9.36 -6.73 0.54
C CYS A 232 -10.58 -7.33 1.27
N GLY A 233 -10.35 -8.22 2.23
CA GLY A 233 -11.36 -8.88 3.04
C GLY A 233 -11.95 -10.13 2.38
N TYR A 234 -12.26 -11.14 3.20
CA TYR A 234 -12.68 -12.49 2.75
C TYR A 234 -13.89 -12.48 1.80
N GLY A 235 -14.89 -11.64 2.07
CA GLY A 235 -16.09 -11.53 1.23
C GLY A 235 -15.77 -11.05 -0.18
N SER A 236 -14.94 -10.01 -0.29
CA SER A 236 -14.49 -9.45 -1.57
C SER A 236 -13.62 -10.44 -2.33
N VAL A 237 -12.67 -11.11 -1.66
CA VAL A 237 -11.83 -12.16 -2.24
C VAL A 237 -12.69 -13.28 -2.81
N THR A 238 -13.60 -13.83 -2.01
CA THR A 238 -14.48 -14.94 -2.44
C THR A 238 -15.39 -14.53 -3.59
N ALA A 239 -15.97 -13.32 -3.56
CA ALA A 239 -16.84 -12.83 -4.61
C ALA A 239 -16.07 -12.63 -5.93
N HIS A 240 -14.87 -12.05 -5.86
CA HIS A 240 -14.01 -11.82 -7.02
C HIS A 240 -13.48 -13.12 -7.62
N GLU A 241 -12.98 -14.06 -6.80
CA GLU A 241 -12.55 -15.39 -7.26
C GLU A 241 -13.70 -16.17 -7.92
N ARG A 242 -14.91 -16.10 -7.35
CA ARG A 242 -16.11 -16.72 -7.95
C ARG A 242 -16.50 -16.07 -9.27
N LEU A 243 -16.41 -14.75 -9.37
CA LEU A 243 -16.69 -14.02 -10.61
C LEU A 243 -15.71 -14.46 -11.70
N LEU A 244 -14.40 -14.42 -11.42
CA LEU A 244 -13.37 -14.84 -12.37
C LEU A 244 -13.51 -16.31 -12.77
N ALA A 245 -13.82 -17.20 -11.82
CA ALA A 245 -14.07 -18.61 -12.12
C ALA A 245 -15.29 -18.80 -13.04
N ALA A 246 -16.37 -18.05 -12.80
CA ALA A 246 -17.56 -18.08 -13.64
C ALA A 246 -17.25 -17.54 -15.05
N GLU A 247 -16.52 -16.43 -15.16
CA GLU A 247 -16.11 -15.87 -16.45
C GLU A 247 -15.18 -16.82 -17.23
N ALA A 248 -14.23 -17.45 -16.54
CA ALA A 248 -13.33 -18.44 -17.15
C ALA A 248 -14.09 -19.68 -17.64
N GLU A 249 -15.05 -20.19 -16.87
CA GLU A 249 -15.85 -21.34 -17.27
C GLU A 249 -16.82 -21.00 -18.41
N VAL A 250 -17.45 -19.82 -18.40
CA VAL A 250 -18.27 -19.34 -19.52
C VAL A 250 -17.44 -19.28 -20.80
N ASN A 251 -16.25 -18.68 -20.77
CA ASN A 251 -15.36 -18.63 -21.93
C ASN A 251 -14.96 -20.04 -22.42
N ARG A 252 -14.68 -20.96 -21.50
CA ARG A 252 -14.38 -22.35 -21.84
C ARG A 252 -15.56 -23.05 -22.50
N LEU A 253 -16.77 -22.85 -21.97
CA LEU A 253 -18.01 -23.41 -22.51
C LEU A 253 -18.34 -22.83 -23.89
N ASP A 254 -18.15 -21.53 -24.11
CA ASP A 254 -18.36 -20.88 -25.40
C ASP A 254 -17.42 -21.45 -26.48
N VAL A 255 -16.14 -21.68 -26.13
CA VAL A 255 -15.18 -22.33 -27.05
C VAL A 255 -15.59 -23.77 -27.37
N LEU A 256 -16.01 -24.54 -26.36
CA LEU A 256 -16.46 -25.92 -26.55
C LEU A 256 -17.75 -25.99 -27.37
N LEU A 257 -18.69 -25.07 -27.13
CA LEU A 257 -19.95 -24.97 -27.86
C LEU A 257 -19.70 -24.63 -29.32
N THR A 258 -18.82 -23.65 -29.59
CA THR A 258 -18.41 -23.31 -30.96
C THR A 258 -17.87 -24.53 -31.70
N TRP A 259 -16.97 -25.29 -31.05
CA TRP A 259 -16.42 -26.50 -31.64
C TRP A 259 -17.49 -27.59 -31.88
N ALA A 260 -18.43 -27.76 -30.95
CA ALA A 260 -19.52 -28.71 -31.08
C ALA A 260 -20.49 -28.33 -32.22
N VAL A 261 -20.89 -27.06 -32.29
CA VAL A 261 -21.74 -26.51 -33.35
C VAL A 261 -21.08 -26.69 -34.71
N ASP A 262 -19.79 -26.38 -34.84
CA ASP A 262 -19.05 -26.57 -36.09
C ASP A 262 -18.98 -28.04 -36.53
N HIS A 263 -18.96 -28.97 -35.58
CA HIS A 263 -19.05 -30.40 -35.88
C HIS A 263 -20.45 -30.79 -36.36
N ILE A 264 -21.50 -30.35 -35.65
CA ILE A 264 -22.91 -30.62 -36.00
C ILE A 264 -23.25 -30.01 -37.37
N ARG A 265 -22.76 -28.82 -37.67
CA ARG A 265 -22.99 -28.13 -38.94
C ARG A 265 -22.55 -28.96 -40.17
N ARG A 266 -21.62 -29.89 -39.99
CA ARG A 266 -21.17 -30.81 -41.06
C ARG A 266 -22.19 -31.91 -41.37
N THR A 267 -23.07 -32.24 -40.42
CA THR A 267 -24.08 -33.30 -40.57
C THR A 267 -25.50 -32.74 -40.65
N ASP A 268 -25.81 -31.68 -39.91
CA ASP A 268 -27.11 -31.03 -39.86
C ASP A 268 -26.96 -29.51 -39.63
N LYS A 269 -27.11 -28.76 -40.73
CA LYS A 269 -27.03 -27.30 -40.73
C LYS A 269 -28.18 -26.64 -39.98
N GLY A 270 -29.38 -27.22 -40.03
CA GLY A 270 -30.58 -26.63 -39.40
C GLY A 270 -30.52 -26.70 -37.89
N THR A 271 -30.09 -27.84 -37.34
CA THR A 271 -29.88 -28.00 -35.90
C THR A 271 -28.75 -27.09 -35.38
N ALA A 272 -27.66 -26.95 -36.13
CA ALA A 272 -26.57 -26.04 -35.77
C ALA A 272 -27.03 -24.57 -35.68
N GLU A 273 -27.78 -24.08 -36.69
CA GLU A 273 -28.32 -22.70 -36.73
C GLU A 273 -29.38 -22.44 -35.65
N MET A 274 -30.10 -23.47 -35.19
CA MET A 274 -31.03 -23.36 -34.07
C MET A 274 -30.28 -23.17 -32.75
N ILE A 275 -29.25 -23.99 -32.50
CA ILE A 275 -28.46 -23.95 -31.26
C ILE A 275 -27.70 -22.63 -31.12
N GLU A 276 -27.10 -22.12 -32.21
CA GLU A 276 -26.41 -20.82 -32.19
C GLU A 276 -27.36 -19.68 -31.82
N ARG A 277 -28.56 -19.68 -32.42
CA ARG A 277 -29.57 -18.65 -32.15
C ARG A 277 -30.05 -18.69 -30.71
N GLU A 278 -30.33 -19.87 -30.17
CA GLU A 278 -30.72 -20.03 -28.76
C GLU A 278 -29.61 -19.55 -27.83
N HIS A 279 -28.36 -19.87 -28.14
CA HIS A 279 -27.20 -19.40 -27.35
C HIS A 279 -27.06 -17.86 -27.35
N GLU A 280 -27.32 -17.19 -28.47
CA GLU A 280 -27.29 -15.73 -28.56
C GLU A 280 -28.49 -15.06 -27.90
N GLU A 281 -29.71 -15.58 -28.15
CA GLU A 281 -30.97 -14.98 -27.69
C GLU A 281 -31.23 -15.19 -26.19
N ASP A 282 -30.94 -16.38 -25.66
CA ASP A 282 -31.18 -16.76 -24.26
C ASP A 282 -29.95 -16.60 -23.37
N ARG A 283 -28.96 -15.80 -23.81
CA ARG A 283 -27.74 -15.55 -23.04
C ARG A 283 -28.07 -14.99 -21.66
N ILE A 284 -27.57 -15.66 -20.62
CA ILE A 284 -27.66 -15.17 -19.25
C ILE A 284 -26.75 -13.94 -19.12
N THR A 285 -27.35 -12.79 -18.81
CA THR A 285 -26.67 -11.51 -18.61
C THR A 285 -27.00 -10.99 -17.20
N PRO A 286 -26.25 -9.98 -16.70
CA PRO A 286 -26.58 -9.32 -15.44
C PRO A 286 -27.99 -8.70 -15.41
N TYR A 287 -28.63 -8.50 -16.57
CA TYR A 287 -30.01 -8.03 -16.67
C TYR A 287 -31.01 -9.19 -16.59
N THR A 288 -30.79 -10.27 -17.35
CA THR A 288 -31.73 -11.40 -17.42
C THR A 288 -31.74 -12.27 -16.15
N ILE A 289 -30.66 -12.26 -15.35
CA ILE A 289 -30.61 -12.96 -14.06
C ILE A 289 -31.34 -12.22 -12.92
N ARG A 290 -31.66 -10.92 -13.10
CA ARG A 290 -32.39 -10.17 -12.06
C ARG A 290 -33.81 -10.72 -11.95
N PRO A 291 -34.31 -10.95 -10.73
CA PRO A 291 -35.69 -11.40 -10.57
C PRO A 291 -36.61 -10.33 -11.18
N VAL A 292 -37.36 -10.71 -12.21
CA VAL A 292 -38.38 -9.83 -12.82
C VAL A 292 -39.48 -9.65 -11.77
N PRO A 293 -39.69 -8.43 -11.23
CA PRO A 293 -40.75 -8.22 -10.25
C PRO A 293 -42.09 -8.56 -10.90
N GLN A 294 -42.81 -9.54 -10.34
CA GLN A 294 -44.14 -9.84 -10.82
C GLN A 294 -45.10 -8.68 -10.49
N ARG A 295 -46.14 -8.52 -11.30
CA ARG A 295 -47.21 -7.55 -11.00
C ARG A 295 -47.80 -7.85 -9.62
N PRO A 296 -48.28 -6.83 -8.89
CA PRO A 296 -49.04 -7.06 -7.66
C PRO A 296 -50.19 -8.04 -7.89
N LEU A 297 -50.36 -8.99 -6.98
CA LEU A 297 -51.52 -9.88 -6.94
C LEU A 297 -52.77 -9.05 -6.66
N LYS A 298 -53.85 -9.30 -7.39
CA LYS A 298 -55.16 -8.71 -7.09
C LYS A 298 -55.68 -9.31 -5.78
N PRO A 299 -56.53 -8.60 -5.00
CA PRO A 299 -57.01 -9.10 -3.71
C PRO A 299 -57.67 -10.49 -3.72
N HIS A 300 -58.21 -10.93 -4.86
CA HIS A 300 -58.80 -12.27 -5.02
C HIS A 300 -57.78 -13.36 -5.40
N GLU A 301 -56.57 -12.99 -5.80
CA GLU A 301 -55.46 -13.91 -6.11
C GLU A 301 -54.63 -14.22 -4.84
N ILE A 302 -54.83 -13.47 -3.75
CA ILE A 302 -54.13 -13.67 -2.48
C ILE A 302 -54.84 -14.78 -1.70
N PRO A 303 -54.16 -15.89 -1.33
CA PRO A 303 -54.77 -16.97 -0.57
C PRO A 303 -55.27 -16.46 0.79
N ARG A 304 -56.55 -16.69 1.09
CA ARG A 304 -57.12 -16.40 2.40
C ARG A 304 -56.59 -17.40 3.43
N ILE A 305 -55.79 -16.92 4.37
CA ILE A 305 -55.43 -17.66 5.58
C ILE A 305 -56.50 -17.38 6.62
N GLU A 306 -57.39 -18.35 6.86
CA GLU A 306 -58.35 -18.27 7.95
C GLU A 306 -57.64 -18.59 9.27
N VAL A 307 -57.43 -17.56 10.09
CA VAL A 307 -56.90 -17.74 11.45
C VAL A 307 -58.08 -17.96 12.39
N PRO A 308 -58.28 -19.16 12.96
CA PRO A 308 -59.35 -19.39 13.92
C PRO A 308 -59.10 -18.53 15.16
N THR A 309 -59.95 -17.54 15.37
CA THR A 309 -59.96 -16.75 16.59
C THR A 309 -60.47 -17.64 17.73
N ARG A 310 -59.62 -17.87 18.75
CA ARG A 310 -60.09 -18.46 20.01
C ARG A 310 -61.16 -17.54 20.58
N ARG A 311 -62.43 -17.96 20.54
CA ARG A 311 -63.52 -17.29 21.25
C ARG A 311 -63.17 -17.29 22.74
N GLY A 312 -62.79 -16.12 23.26
CA GLY A 312 -62.64 -15.91 24.69
C GLY A 312 -63.96 -16.23 25.39
N TRP A 313 -63.92 -17.19 26.31
CA TRP A 313 -65.02 -17.43 27.23
C TRP A 313 -65.00 -16.32 28.27
N TYR A 314 -66.09 -15.54 28.32
CA TYR A 314 -66.43 -14.73 29.49
C TYR A 314 -66.79 -15.67 30.64
N ARG A 315 -66.02 -15.63 31.73
CA ARG A 315 -66.49 -15.72 33.12
C ARG A 315 -65.52 -14.98 34.03
#